data_AF-A0A2H0DMT8-F1
#
_entry.id   AF-A0A2H0DMT8-F1
#
_cell.length_a   1.000
_cell.length_b   1.000
_cell.length_c   1.000
_cell.angle_alpha   90.00
_cell.angle_beta   90.00
_cell.angle_gamma   90.00
#
_symmetry.space_group_name_H-M   'P 1'
#
loop_
_entity.id
_entity.type
_entity.pdbx_description
1 polymer ?
#
loop_
_entity_poly.entity_id
_entity_poly.type
_entity_poly.pdbx_seq_one_letter_code
_entity_poly.pdbx_strand_id
1 'polypeptide(L)' 'MQIGKWLQPRYPNKGIFEKDYPQIDIKALSVKCPGCSGEIKLLRKAANGRIGGWCGKCDRGVVSS' A
#
# COMPACT_ATOMS: atom_id res chain seq x y z
N MET A 1 -7.22 -2.68 14.46
CA MET A 1 -6.49 -2.31 13.22
C MET A 1 -5.73 -3.53 12.72
N GLN A 2 -5.91 -3.89 11.46
CA GLN A 2 -5.27 -5.05 10.85
C GLN A 2 -3.82 -4.72 10.44
N ILE A 3 -2.92 -5.69 10.55
CA ILE A 3 -1.55 -5.56 10.05
C ILE A 3 -1.57 -5.84 8.54
N GLY A 4 -1.04 -4.91 7.75
CA GLY A 4 -0.94 -5.08 6.30
C GLY A 4 0.15 -6.09 5.93
N LYS A 5 0.14 -6.55 4.68
CA LYS A 5 1.21 -7.38 4.13
C LYS A 5 2.10 -6.57 3.20
N TRP A 6 3.39 -6.90 3.16
CA TRP A 6 4.28 -6.34 2.16
C TRP A 6 3.80 -6.73 0.77
N LEU A 7 3.73 -5.73 -0.11
CA LEU A 7 3.42 -5.97 -1.50
C LEU A 7 4.61 -6.67 -2.17
N GLN A 8 4.32 -7.76 -2.88
CA GLN A 8 5.31 -8.55 -3.61
C GLN A 8 4.92 -8.63 -5.10
N PRO A 9 5.87 -8.44 -6.02
CA PRO A 9 7.28 -8.11 -5.79
C PRO A 9 7.48 -6.71 -5.18
N ARG A 10 8.65 -6.48 -4.55
CA ARG A 10 8.97 -5.17 -3.95
C ARG A 10 9.13 -4.14 -5.07
N TYR A 11 8.33 -3.08 -5.00
CA TYR A 11 8.50 -1.92 -5.86
C TYR A 11 9.79 -1.15 -5.49
N PRO A 12 10.55 -0.67 -6.48
CA PRO A 12 11.80 0.05 -6.24
C PRO A 12 11.58 1.45 -5.65
N ASN A 13 10.44 2.09 -5.92
CA ASN A 13 10.05 3.38 -5.33
C ASN A 13 8.53 3.60 -5.43
N LYS A 14 8.07 4.66 -4.74
CA LYS A 14 6.65 5.07 -4.73
C LYS A 14 6.11 5.39 -6.13
N GLY A 15 6.91 6.04 -6.99
CA GLY A 15 6.44 6.48 -8.30
C GLY A 15 6.06 5.32 -9.23
N ILE A 16 6.82 4.22 -9.19
CA ILE A 16 6.49 3.01 -9.96
C ILE A 16 5.26 2.31 -9.35
N PHE A 17 5.16 2.27 -8.02
CA PHE A 17 3.96 1.76 -7.35
C PHE A 17 2.70 2.55 -7.74
N GLU A 18 2.77 3.88 -7.81
CA GLU A 18 1.62 4.72 -8.19
C GLU A 18 1.24 4.59 -9.67
N LYS A 19 2.16 4.18 -10.54
CA LYS A 19 1.84 3.84 -11.94
C LYS A 19 1.02 2.55 -12.04
N ASP A 20 1.34 1.54 -11.24
CA ASP A 20 0.62 0.26 -11.20
C ASP A 20 -0.70 0.34 -10.41
N TYR A 21 -0.79 1.29 -9.48
CA TYR A 21 -1.98 1.61 -8.70
C TYR A 21 -2.48 3.04 -8.99
N PRO A 22 -2.92 3.32 -10.23
CA PRO A 22 -3.23 4.67 -10.66
C PRO A 22 -4.51 5.22 -10.03
N GLN A 23 -5.44 4.35 -9.62
CA GLN A 23 -6.73 4.74 -9.09
C GLN A 23 -6.64 5.08 -7.60
N ILE A 24 -7.52 5.96 -7.15
CA ILE A 24 -7.68 6.30 -5.73
C ILE A 24 -8.99 5.67 -5.24
N ASP A 25 -8.91 4.87 -4.18
CA ASP A 25 -10.09 4.30 -3.52
C ASP A 25 -10.53 5.21 -2.37
N ILE A 26 -11.76 5.72 -2.47
CA ILE A 26 -12.37 6.64 -1.51
C ILE A 26 -12.77 5.91 -0.21
N LYS A 27 -12.91 4.57 -0.25
CA LYS A 27 -13.13 3.70 0.91
C LYS A 27 -11.81 3.17 1.46
N ALA A 28 -10.83 4.06 1.57
CA ALA A 28 -9.47 3.72 1.97
C ALA A 28 -9.43 2.93 3.29
N LEU A 29 -8.71 1.81 3.29
CA LEU A 29 -8.51 0.99 4.47
C LEU A 29 -7.22 1.42 5.19
N SER A 30 -7.26 1.63 6.51
CA SER A 30 -6.05 1.85 7.31
C SER A 30 -5.51 0.53 7.87
N VAL A 31 -4.24 0.24 7.60
CA VAL A 31 -3.52 -0.93 8.14
C VAL A 31 -2.24 -0.49 8.84
N LYS A 32 -1.71 -1.33 9.73
CA LYS A 32 -0.36 -1.11 10.27
C LYS A 32 0.71 -1.65 9.32
N CYS A 33 1.78 -0.90 9.16
CA CYS A 33 2.98 -1.33 8.46
C CYS A 33 3.60 -2.54 9.18
N PRO A 34 3.87 -3.66 8.48
CA PRO A 34 4.51 -4.82 9.10
C PRO A 34 5.97 -4.59 9.52
N GLY A 35 6.63 -3.52 9.06
CA GLY A 35 8.01 -3.18 9.46
C GLY A 35 8.09 -2.16 10.58
N CYS A 36 7.53 -0.96 10.37
CA CYS A 36 7.66 0.15 11.32
C CYS A 36 6.45 0.33 12.24
N SER A 37 5.43 -0.54 12.15
CA SER A 37 4.16 -0.46 12.90
C SER A 37 3.36 0.85 12.71
N GLY A 38 3.80 1.74 11.82
CA GLY A 38 3.11 2.98 11.50
C GLY A 38 1.81 2.71 10.76
N GLU A 39 0.83 3.60 10.95
CA GLU A 39 -0.43 3.55 10.19
C GLU A 39 -0.18 3.89 8.71
N ILE A 40 -0.74 3.08 7.82
CA ILE A 40 -0.72 3.26 6.37
C ILE A 40 -2.15 3.22 5.85
N LYS A 41 -2.54 4.25 5.11
CA LYS A 41 -3.81 4.27 4.38
C LYS A 41 -3.64 3.63 3.01
N LEU A 42 -4.39 2.57 2.76
CA LEU A 42 -4.47 1.87 1.47
C LEU A 42 -5.43 2.65 0.55
N LEU A 43 -4.94 3.76 0.04
CA LEU A 43 -5.70 4.70 -0.81
C LEU A 43 -5.58 4.38 -2.30
N ARG A 44 -4.60 3.57 -2.69
CA ARG A 44 -4.27 3.33 -4.10
C ARG A 44 -4.88 2.01 -4.55
N LYS A 45 -5.48 1.98 -5.74
CA LYS A 45 -6.12 0.79 -6.29
C LYS A 45 -5.56 0.48 -7.68
N ALA A 46 -5.24 -0.79 -7.88
CA ALA A 46 -4.80 -1.32 -9.16
C ALA A 46 -6.01 -1.73 -10.01
N ALA A 47 -5.82 -1.83 -11.33
CA ALA A 47 -6.88 -2.22 -12.28
C ALA A 47 -7.47 -3.62 -11.98
N ASN A 48 -6.71 -4.50 -11.32
CA ASN A 48 -7.16 -5.81 -10.86
C ASN A 48 -7.98 -5.77 -9.55
N GLY A 49 -8.34 -4.58 -9.06
CA GLY A 49 -9.15 -4.38 -7.87
C GLY A 49 -8.38 -4.44 -6.55
N ARG A 50 -7.07 -4.74 -6.56
CA ARG A 50 -6.25 -4.76 -5.34
C ARG A 50 -6.04 -3.35 -4.81
N ILE A 51 -6.19 -3.18 -3.50
CA ILE A 51 -5.89 -1.93 -2.79
C ILE A 51 -4.52 -2.01 -2.11
N GLY A 52 -3.78 -0.93 -2.19
CA GLY A 52 -2.44 -0.79 -1.67
C GLY A 52 -2.17 0.61 -1.15
N GLY A 53 -1.09 0.74 -0.40
CA GLY A 53 -0.58 2.00 0.11
C GLY A 53 0.93 1.97 0.17
N TRP A 54 1.54 3.15 0.29
CA TRP A 54 2.99 3.27 0.41
C TRP A 54 3.38 3.63 1.84
N CYS A 55 4.29 2.87 2.43
CA CYS A 55 4.92 3.24 3.69
C CYS A 55 6.08 4.21 3.42
N GLY A 56 5.95 5.48 3.79
CA GLY A 56 7.05 6.45 3.66
C GLY A 56 8.26 6.15 4.53
N LYS A 57 8.07 5.56 5.72
CA LYS A 57 9.18 5.21 6.64
C LYS A 57 10.00 4.01 6.18
N CYS A 58 9.35 2.99 5.62
CA CYS A 58 10.02 1.78 5.14
C CYS A 58 10.32 1.82 3.65
N ASP A 59 9.86 2.87 2.95
CA ASP A 59 9.88 3.03 1.50
C ASP A 59 9.48 1.75 0.75
N ARG A 60 8.28 1.25 1.09
CA ARG A 60 7.74 -0.02 0.58
C ARG A 60 6.22 0.01 0.45
N GLY A 61 5.71 -0.69 -0.57
CA GLY A 61 4.29 -0.91 -0.79
C GLY A 61 3.70 -1.93 0.18
N VAL A 62 2.50 -1.64 0.68
CA VAL A 62 1.73 -2.48 1.61
C VAL A 62 0.34 -2.70 1.02
N VAL A 63 -0.22 -3.89 1.22
CA VAL A 63 -1.57 -4.25 0.80
C VAL A 63 -2.39 -4.80 1.97
N SER A 64 -3.71 -4.77 1.84
CA SER A 64 -4.59 -5.54 2.73
C SER A 64 -4.36 -7.02 2.45
N SER A 65 -4.36 -7.85 3.50
CA SER A 65 -4.46 -9.30 3.32
C SER A 65 -5.76 -9.68 2.64
#